data_AF-A0A917CFC5-F1
#
_entry.id   AF-A0A917CFC5-F1
#
_cell.length_a   1.000
_cell.length_b   1.000
_cell.length_c   1.000
_cell.angle_alpha   90.00
_cell.angle_beta   90.00
_cell.angle_gamma   90.00
#
_symmetry.space_group_name_H-M   'P 1'
#
loop_
_entity.id
_entity.type
_entity.pdbx_description
1 polymer ?
#
loop_
_entity_poly.entity_id
_entity_poly.type
_entity_poly.pdbx_seq_one_letter_code
_entity_poly.pdbx_strand_id
1 'polypeptide(L)'
;MNKRTVLYVIAANVLALIALTFIYPEFMVSPGSTGAAHATLGNDCFACHQPFLGASEARCQSCHALADIGIKDTQGRPLARKGKTAKFHHALANPDCMGCHSIHRGSKLTQGDIRRFSHDLLPADIRQDCASCHTKPTNALHRPLTANCGACHSSEAWKPAQFSHASLPKTALAQCQSCHEKPQDRMHRPFTGNCGSCHSTTAWEPATFNHNRYFVLDKDHNTDCATCHTGNLRGIGGTDFKQYTCYGCHEHTPAKIRAEHLEEGIRNFNNCVKCHRDPRVEPEGYGESGDD
;
A
#
# COMPACT_ATOMS: atom_id res chain seq x y z
N MET A 1 35.54 -63.79 -16.84
CA MET A 1 36.64 -62.82 -16.58
C MET A 1 37.40 -63.30 -15.35
N ASN A 2 38.70 -63.59 -15.44
CA ASN A 2 39.44 -64.16 -14.30
C ASN A 2 39.63 -63.13 -13.19
N LYS A 3 39.54 -63.56 -11.93
CA LYS A 3 39.68 -62.70 -10.73
C LYS A 3 40.95 -61.82 -10.76
N ARG A 4 42.04 -62.36 -11.34
CA ARG A 4 43.30 -61.62 -11.57
C ARG A 4 43.17 -60.52 -12.62
N THR A 5 42.44 -60.76 -13.70
CA THR A 5 42.15 -59.75 -14.73
C THR A 5 41.31 -58.60 -14.16
N VAL A 6 40.32 -58.92 -13.31
CA VAL A 6 39.54 -57.90 -12.60
C VAL A 6 40.44 -57.04 -11.69
N LEU A 7 41.32 -57.69 -10.91
CA LEU A 7 42.29 -57.00 -10.06
C LEU A 7 43.24 -56.09 -10.84
N TYR A 8 43.75 -56.53 -12.00
CA TYR A 8 44.61 -55.68 -12.83
C TYR A 8 43.88 -54.48 -13.42
N VAL A 9 42.62 -54.64 -13.85
CA VAL A 9 41.81 -53.51 -14.34
C VAL A 9 41.53 -52.50 -13.22
N ILE A 10 41.22 -52.97 -12.01
CA ILE A 10 41.03 -52.09 -10.85
C ILE A 10 42.34 -51.36 -10.52
N ALA A 11 43.46 -52.06 -10.44
CA ALA A 11 44.76 -51.46 -10.13
C ALA A 11 45.17 -50.42 -11.18
N ALA A 12 44.95 -50.69 -12.47
CA ALA A 12 45.23 -49.75 -13.55
C ALA A 12 44.36 -48.48 -13.45
N ASN A 13 43.07 -48.62 -13.11
CA ASN A 13 42.19 -47.47 -12.91
C ASN A 13 42.60 -46.65 -11.67
N VAL A 14 42.95 -47.30 -10.57
CA VAL A 14 43.43 -46.61 -9.36
C VAL A 14 44.73 -45.87 -9.63
N LEU A 15 45.69 -46.49 -10.33
CA LEU A 15 46.94 -45.83 -10.73
C LEU A 15 46.68 -44.65 -11.67
N ALA A 16 45.75 -44.78 -12.62
CA ALA A 16 45.36 -43.68 -13.50
C ALA A 16 44.72 -42.53 -12.72
N LEU A 17 43.83 -42.81 -11.76
CA LEU A 17 43.21 -41.78 -10.91
C LEU A 17 44.25 -41.07 -10.04
N ILE A 18 45.18 -41.82 -9.43
CA ILE A 18 46.28 -41.24 -8.65
C ILE A 18 47.14 -40.35 -9.57
N ALA A 19 47.53 -40.82 -10.75
CA ALA A 19 48.30 -39.99 -11.69
C ALA A 19 47.55 -38.71 -12.09
N LEU A 20 46.25 -38.80 -12.37
CA LEU A 20 45.42 -37.63 -12.68
C LEU A 20 45.37 -36.63 -11.53
N THR A 21 45.37 -37.08 -10.27
CA THR A 21 45.38 -36.16 -9.10
C THR A 21 46.67 -35.34 -8.99
N PHE A 22 47.81 -35.87 -9.45
CA PHE A 22 49.09 -35.16 -9.45
C PHE A 22 49.33 -34.35 -10.74
N ILE A 23 48.79 -34.81 -11.88
CA ILE A 23 48.95 -34.12 -13.18
C ILE A 23 47.98 -32.95 -13.32
N TYR A 24 46.77 -33.08 -12.76
CA TYR A 24 45.71 -32.10 -12.86
C TYR A 24 45.11 -31.72 -11.49
N PRO A 25 45.93 -31.33 -10.49
CA PRO A 25 45.44 -30.99 -9.16
C PRO A 25 44.48 -29.78 -9.20
N GLU A 26 44.68 -28.88 -10.17
CA GLU A 26 43.90 -27.66 -10.38
C GLU A 26 42.40 -27.94 -10.56
N PHE A 27 42.03 -28.97 -11.33
CA PHE A 27 40.62 -29.31 -11.57
C PHE A 27 39.94 -29.96 -10.37
N MET A 28 40.73 -30.45 -9.42
CA MET A 28 40.22 -31.07 -8.19
C MET A 28 40.09 -30.07 -7.04
N VAL A 29 40.91 -29.00 -7.04
CA VAL A 29 41.01 -28.05 -5.93
C VAL A 29 40.48 -26.66 -6.29
N SER A 30 40.59 -26.24 -7.55
CA SER A 30 40.20 -24.90 -8.00
C SER A 30 38.85 -24.92 -8.74
N PRO A 31 37.81 -24.29 -8.18
CA PRO A 31 36.49 -24.20 -8.84
C PRO A 31 36.46 -23.21 -10.01
N GLY A 32 37.62 -22.74 -10.48
CA GLY A 32 37.77 -21.78 -11.57
C GLY A 32 38.21 -20.40 -11.09
N SER A 33 38.53 -19.52 -12.06
CA SER A 33 39.01 -18.16 -11.77
C SER A 33 37.97 -17.31 -11.06
N THR A 34 38.42 -16.36 -10.24
CA THR A 34 37.53 -15.42 -9.57
C THR A 34 36.95 -14.38 -10.54
N GLY A 35 35.89 -13.71 -10.10
CA GLY A 35 35.33 -12.55 -10.80
C GLY A 35 36.34 -11.42 -10.97
N ALA A 36 36.13 -10.54 -11.95
CA ALA A 36 37.05 -9.44 -12.30
C ALA A 36 37.46 -8.56 -11.09
N ALA A 37 36.54 -8.33 -10.16
CA ALA A 37 36.80 -7.52 -8.96
C ALA A 37 37.82 -8.16 -8.00
N HIS A 38 38.02 -9.48 -8.09
CA HIS A 38 38.95 -10.26 -7.27
C HIS A 38 40.10 -10.85 -8.09
N ALA A 39 40.27 -10.40 -9.35
CA ALA A 39 41.32 -10.92 -10.22
C ALA A 39 42.74 -10.68 -9.66
N THR A 40 42.90 -9.62 -8.85
CA THR A 40 44.17 -9.28 -8.19
C THR A 40 44.57 -10.26 -7.09
N LEU A 41 43.64 -11.07 -6.57
CA LEU A 41 43.95 -12.11 -5.58
C LEU A 41 44.62 -13.34 -6.21
N GLY A 42 44.53 -13.50 -7.55
CA GLY A 42 45.18 -14.59 -8.27
C GLY A 42 44.84 -15.96 -7.71
N ASN A 43 45.87 -16.68 -7.24
CA ASN A 43 45.77 -18.04 -6.67
C ASN A 43 45.80 -18.05 -5.14
N ASP A 44 45.63 -16.90 -4.47
CA ASP A 44 45.55 -16.85 -3.01
C ASP A 44 44.18 -17.33 -2.51
N CYS A 45 43.96 -18.64 -2.57
CA CYS A 45 42.74 -19.29 -2.07
C CYS A 45 42.50 -18.98 -0.59
N PHE A 46 43.60 -18.84 0.17
CA PHE A 46 43.57 -18.58 1.60
C PHE A 46 43.30 -17.13 1.94
N ALA A 47 43.02 -16.24 0.98
CA ALA A 47 42.40 -14.96 1.26
C ALA A 47 40.98 -15.18 1.81
N CYS A 48 40.20 -16.05 1.16
CA CYS A 48 38.80 -16.29 1.48
C CYS A 48 38.55 -17.61 2.22
N HIS A 49 39.34 -18.64 1.95
CA HIS A 49 39.15 -19.98 2.53
C HIS A 49 40.07 -20.24 3.72
N GLN A 50 39.54 -20.97 4.70
CA GLN A 50 40.31 -21.64 5.73
C GLN A 50 40.42 -23.14 5.39
N PRO A 51 41.60 -23.77 5.58
CA PRO A 51 41.76 -25.20 5.38
C PRO A 51 40.67 -26.00 6.10
N PHE A 52 40.05 -26.94 5.38
CA PHE A 52 38.98 -27.85 5.86
C PHE A 52 37.65 -27.21 6.29
N LEU A 53 37.61 -25.90 6.52
CA LEU A 53 36.39 -25.16 6.91
C LEU A 53 35.72 -24.41 5.75
N GLY A 54 36.44 -24.22 4.64
CA GLY A 54 35.92 -23.51 3.49
C GLY A 54 35.99 -21.99 3.67
N ALA A 55 35.19 -21.26 2.90
CA ALA A 55 35.12 -19.80 3.01
C ALA A 55 34.26 -19.38 4.22
N SER A 56 34.58 -18.23 4.81
CA SER A 56 33.86 -17.70 5.98
C SER A 56 33.47 -16.24 5.78
N GLU A 57 32.36 -15.85 6.39
CA GLU A 57 31.81 -14.50 6.36
C GLU A 57 32.80 -13.49 6.94
N ALA A 58 33.51 -13.88 8.01
CA ALA A 58 34.51 -13.03 8.66
C ALA A 58 35.65 -12.63 7.73
N ARG A 59 36.08 -13.52 6.82
CA ARG A 59 37.11 -13.23 5.81
C ARG A 59 36.61 -12.33 4.70
N CYS A 60 35.32 -12.42 4.34
CA CYS A 60 34.72 -11.43 3.45
C CYS A 60 34.69 -10.05 4.13
N GLN A 61 34.30 -10.00 5.40
CA GLN A 61 34.15 -8.76 6.17
C GLN A 61 35.47 -8.07 6.50
N SER A 62 36.61 -8.77 6.50
CA SER A 62 37.92 -8.15 6.72
C SER A 62 38.27 -7.12 5.66
N CYS A 63 37.74 -7.26 4.45
CA CYS A 63 37.89 -6.31 3.37
C CYS A 63 36.58 -5.54 3.08
N HIS A 64 35.42 -6.17 3.31
CA HIS A 64 34.10 -5.61 3.07
C HIS A 64 33.34 -5.37 4.37
N ALA A 65 33.59 -4.23 5.02
CA ALA A 65 32.80 -3.82 6.17
C ALA A 65 31.32 -3.67 5.79
N LEU A 66 30.40 -4.35 6.50
CA LEU A 66 28.97 -4.38 6.18
C LEU A 66 28.35 -2.99 6.01
N ALA A 67 28.78 -2.02 6.82
CA ALA A 67 28.33 -0.64 6.79
C ALA A 67 28.87 0.20 5.61
N ASP A 68 29.84 -0.32 4.86
CA ASP A 68 30.44 0.37 3.72
C ASP A 68 30.07 -0.28 2.38
N ILE A 69 29.50 -1.49 2.38
CA ILE A 69 29.14 -2.22 1.15
C ILE A 69 28.12 -1.41 0.34
N GLY A 70 28.54 -1.01 -0.86
CA GLY A 70 27.72 -0.20 -1.76
C GLY A 70 27.79 1.32 -1.50
N ILE A 71 28.62 1.75 -0.57
CA ILE A 71 28.97 3.15 -0.33
C ILE A 71 30.42 3.40 -0.71
N LYS A 72 31.33 2.54 -0.25
CA LYS A 72 32.77 2.65 -0.50
C LYS A 72 33.31 1.36 -1.10
N ASP A 73 34.44 1.46 -1.79
CA ASP A 73 35.24 0.30 -2.16
C ASP A 73 36.07 -0.20 -0.97
N THR A 74 36.81 -1.29 -1.16
CA THR A 74 37.69 -1.88 -0.12
C THR A 74 38.88 -0.99 0.24
N GLN A 75 39.11 0.09 -0.51
CA GLN A 75 40.12 1.12 -0.23
C GLN A 75 39.50 2.36 0.45
N GLY A 76 38.22 2.31 0.82
CA GLY A 76 37.52 3.40 1.49
C GLY A 76 37.14 4.56 0.56
N ARG A 77 37.33 4.43 -0.76
CA ARG A 77 36.94 5.46 -1.72
C ARG A 77 35.43 5.36 -1.99
N PRO A 78 34.70 6.48 -2.02
CA PRO A 78 33.26 6.45 -2.31
C PRO A 78 33.00 5.92 -3.72
N LEU A 79 32.04 5.01 -3.84
CA LEU A 79 31.60 4.46 -5.11
C LEU A 79 30.78 5.52 -5.86
N ALA A 80 31.18 5.84 -7.09
CA ALA A 80 30.41 6.70 -7.99
C ALA A 80 29.15 5.96 -8.47
N ARG A 81 28.09 5.90 -7.64
CA ARG A 81 26.84 5.24 -8.01
C ARG A 81 25.90 6.18 -8.77
N LYS A 82 25.46 5.74 -9.95
CA LYS A 82 24.26 6.29 -10.63
C LYS A 82 23.02 5.56 -10.10
N GLY A 83 22.24 6.22 -9.24
CA GLY A 83 20.90 5.77 -8.84
C GLY A 83 20.70 5.48 -7.35
N LYS A 84 19.43 5.44 -6.93
CA LYS A 84 19.00 5.12 -5.55
C LYS A 84 18.99 3.60 -5.35
N THR A 85 20.07 3.05 -4.80
CA THR A 85 20.09 1.63 -4.38
C THR A 85 19.89 1.57 -2.87
N ALA A 86 18.95 0.74 -2.41
CA ALA A 86 18.70 0.53 -0.99
C ALA A 86 19.95 -0.08 -0.33
N LYS A 87 20.31 0.42 0.86
CA LYS A 87 21.50 0.00 1.62
C LYS A 87 21.25 -1.31 2.39
N PHE A 88 20.82 -2.37 1.69
CA PHE A 88 20.29 -3.56 2.36
C PHE A 88 21.33 -4.32 3.21
N HIS A 89 22.62 -4.31 2.83
CA HIS A 89 23.68 -4.97 3.61
C HIS A 89 23.86 -4.41 5.02
N HIS A 90 23.39 -3.18 5.27
CA HIS A 90 23.57 -2.51 6.56
C HIS A 90 22.65 -3.05 7.66
N ALA A 91 21.57 -3.72 7.26
CA ALA A 91 20.52 -4.16 8.17
C ALA A 91 20.27 -5.67 8.07
N LEU A 92 21.23 -6.45 7.58
CA LEU A 92 21.10 -7.92 7.56
C LEU A 92 21.19 -8.47 8.98
N ALA A 93 20.22 -9.32 9.36
CA ALA A 93 20.22 -9.98 10.66
C ALA A 93 21.41 -10.95 10.80
N ASN A 94 21.73 -11.66 9.72
CA ASN A 94 22.88 -12.55 9.62
C ASN A 94 23.57 -12.36 8.25
N PRO A 95 24.85 -11.98 8.19
CA PRO A 95 25.55 -11.70 6.95
C PRO A 95 26.05 -13.00 6.28
N ASP A 96 25.16 -13.79 5.68
CA ASP A 96 25.57 -14.90 4.79
C ASP A 96 25.87 -14.35 3.38
N CYS A 97 27.14 -14.03 3.14
CA CYS A 97 27.58 -13.48 1.87
C CYS A 97 27.45 -14.50 0.73
N MET A 98 27.74 -15.78 0.99
CA MET A 98 27.81 -16.83 -0.04
C MET A 98 26.43 -17.34 -0.44
N GLY A 99 25.44 -17.23 0.46
CA GLY A 99 24.03 -17.43 0.13
C GLY A 99 23.53 -16.45 -0.94
N CYS A 100 24.20 -15.30 -1.14
CA CYS A 100 23.84 -14.28 -2.14
C CYS A 100 24.92 -14.00 -3.22
N HIS A 101 26.17 -14.38 -3.01
CA HIS A 101 27.26 -14.06 -3.93
C HIS A 101 28.07 -15.29 -4.29
N SER A 102 28.32 -15.46 -5.58
CA SER A 102 29.35 -16.37 -6.08
C SER A 102 30.55 -15.57 -6.58
N ILE A 103 31.73 -15.91 -6.08
CA ILE A 103 32.99 -15.24 -6.44
C ILE A 103 33.75 -15.96 -7.55
N HIS A 104 33.43 -17.23 -7.82
CA HIS A 104 34.07 -18.03 -8.86
C HIS A 104 33.27 -17.98 -10.16
N ARG A 105 33.95 -17.71 -11.27
CA ARG A 105 33.34 -17.70 -12.61
C ARG A 105 33.11 -19.13 -13.09
N GLY A 106 31.87 -19.45 -13.45
CA GLY A 106 31.56 -20.65 -14.24
C GLY A 106 31.27 -21.94 -13.45
N SER A 107 31.26 -21.89 -12.11
CA SER A 107 30.70 -22.98 -11.32
C SER A 107 29.18 -23.03 -11.55
N LYS A 108 28.71 -24.04 -12.31
CA LYS A 108 27.27 -24.32 -12.50
C LYS A 108 26.55 -24.54 -11.18
N LEU A 109 27.27 -24.96 -10.14
CA LEU A 109 26.74 -25.23 -8.80
C LEU A 109 26.30 -23.95 -8.06
N THR A 110 26.78 -22.77 -8.46
CA THR A 110 26.52 -21.49 -7.76
C THR A 110 25.83 -20.43 -8.62
N GLN A 111 25.43 -20.79 -9.85
CA GLN A 111 24.92 -19.83 -10.85
C GLN A 111 23.40 -19.57 -10.75
N GLY A 112 22.66 -20.28 -9.87
CA GLY A 112 21.21 -20.41 -9.95
C GLY A 112 20.36 -19.39 -9.19
N ASP A 113 20.59 -19.20 -7.89
CA ASP A 113 19.44 -18.90 -7.02
C ASP A 113 19.29 -17.46 -6.53
N ILE A 114 20.25 -16.58 -6.80
CA ILE A 114 20.24 -15.26 -6.17
C ILE A 114 19.74 -14.23 -7.16
N ARG A 115 18.43 -14.23 -7.41
CA ARG A 115 17.80 -13.20 -8.26
C ARG A 115 16.80 -12.32 -7.53
N ARG A 116 16.41 -12.66 -6.30
CA ARG A 116 15.43 -11.85 -5.56
C ARG A 116 15.83 -11.71 -4.10
N PHE A 117 16.00 -10.47 -3.69
CA PHE A 117 16.14 -10.10 -2.30
C PHE A 117 14.86 -10.47 -1.53
N SER A 118 15.00 -11.14 -0.39
CA SER A 118 13.90 -11.39 0.56
C SER A 118 14.02 -10.45 1.77
N HIS A 119 12.91 -9.81 2.14
CA HIS A 119 12.84 -8.98 3.33
C HIS A 119 12.95 -9.80 4.62
N ASP A 120 12.75 -11.12 4.59
CA ASP A 120 12.88 -12.00 5.78
C ASP A 120 14.31 -12.09 6.32
N LEU A 121 15.30 -11.66 5.54
CA LEU A 121 16.69 -11.53 5.96
C LEU A 121 16.91 -10.33 6.89
N LEU A 122 15.91 -9.44 7.03
CA LEU A 122 15.97 -8.25 7.87
C LEU A 122 15.37 -8.50 9.26
N PRO A 123 15.90 -7.85 10.32
CA PRO A 123 15.29 -7.78 11.63
C PRO A 123 13.84 -7.30 11.59
N ALA A 124 13.02 -7.75 12.55
CA ALA A 124 11.58 -7.48 12.56
C ALA A 124 11.24 -5.99 12.66
N ASP A 125 12.03 -5.20 13.39
CA ASP A 125 11.90 -3.75 13.51
C ASP A 125 12.15 -3.04 12.17
N ILE A 126 13.21 -3.44 11.45
CA ILE A 126 13.54 -2.88 10.13
C ILE A 126 12.50 -3.30 9.07
N ARG A 127 11.95 -4.52 9.16
CA ARG A 127 10.88 -4.96 8.25
C ARG A 127 9.63 -4.07 8.35
N GLN A 128 9.36 -3.50 9.52
CA GLN A 128 8.22 -2.61 9.73
C GLN A 128 8.51 -1.15 9.34
N ASP A 129 9.77 -0.72 9.40
CA ASP A 129 10.21 0.61 8.94
C ASP A 129 10.60 0.63 7.47
N CYS A 130 9.60 0.53 6.59
CA CYS A 130 9.83 0.59 5.14
C CYS A 130 10.48 1.91 4.70
N ALA A 131 10.23 3.01 5.42
CA ALA A 131 10.69 4.35 5.08
C ALA A 131 12.20 4.54 5.27
N SER A 132 12.83 3.73 6.12
CA SER A 132 14.30 3.67 6.27
C SER A 132 15.05 3.42 4.95
N CYS A 133 14.44 2.66 4.04
CA CYS A 133 15.06 2.21 2.79
C CYS A 133 14.31 2.67 1.54
N HIS A 134 12.97 2.77 1.60
CA HIS A 134 12.12 3.11 0.46
C HIS A 134 11.54 4.52 0.59
N THR A 135 11.45 5.22 -0.54
CA THR A 135 10.86 6.55 -0.58
C THR A 135 9.36 6.48 -0.85
N LYS A 136 8.54 7.14 -0.02
CA LYS A 136 7.10 7.27 -0.24
C LYS A 136 6.80 7.89 -1.61
N PRO A 137 5.96 7.27 -2.45
CA PRO A 137 5.49 7.88 -3.70
C PRO A 137 4.75 9.21 -3.45
N THR A 138 4.78 10.11 -4.42
CA THR A 138 4.16 11.45 -4.32
C THR A 138 2.79 11.56 -4.99
N ASN A 139 2.17 10.44 -5.38
CA ASN A 139 0.87 10.44 -6.04
C ASN A 139 -0.27 10.85 -5.09
N ALA A 140 -1.44 11.12 -5.67
CA ALA A 140 -2.62 11.61 -4.96
C ALA A 140 -3.06 10.71 -3.79
N LEU A 141 -2.89 9.39 -3.92
CA LEU A 141 -3.23 8.43 -2.84
C LEU A 141 -2.21 8.47 -1.71
N HIS A 142 -0.91 8.57 -2.00
CA HIS A 142 0.14 8.51 -0.96
C HIS A 142 0.40 9.85 -0.27
N ARG A 143 0.05 10.97 -0.92
CA ARG A 143 0.26 12.32 -0.39
C ARG A 143 -0.43 12.54 0.97
N PRO A 144 -1.75 12.29 1.12
CA PRO A 144 -2.45 12.52 2.40
C PRO A 144 -2.24 11.40 3.42
N LEU A 145 -1.72 10.23 3.02
CA LEU A 145 -1.55 9.09 3.93
C LEU A 145 -0.29 9.22 4.80
N THR A 146 -0.49 9.00 6.10
CA THR A 146 0.55 8.83 7.13
C THR A 146 0.67 7.39 7.62
N ALA A 147 -0.15 6.47 7.10
CA ALA A 147 -0.13 5.07 7.48
C ALA A 147 1.19 4.39 7.08
N ASN A 148 1.59 3.37 7.85
CA ASN A 148 2.72 2.50 7.51
C ASN A 148 2.45 1.79 6.18
N CYS A 149 3.47 1.64 5.33
CA CYS A 149 3.31 1.04 3.99
C CYS A 149 2.72 -0.37 4.04
N GLY A 150 3.07 -1.13 5.08
CA GLY A 150 2.56 -2.49 5.35
C GLY A 150 1.05 -2.59 5.57
N ALA A 151 0.36 -1.46 5.83
CA ALA A 151 -1.10 -1.45 5.93
C ALA A 151 -1.78 -1.70 4.58
N CYS A 152 -1.08 -1.43 3.45
CA CYS A 152 -1.62 -1.60 2.11
C CYS A 152 -0.76 -2.53 1.23
N HIS A 153 0.55 -2.58 1.46
CA HIS A 153 1.51 -3.32 0.65
C HIS A 153 2.09 -4.52 1.39
N SER A 154 2.25 -5.64 0.69
CA SER A 154 3.03 -6.78 1.16
C SER A 154 4.46 -6.71 0.62
N SER A 155 5.45 -7.13 1.42
CA SER A 155 6.85 -7.27 1.02
C SER A 155 7.08 -8.40 0.00
N GLU A 156 6.18 -9.40 -0.03
CA GLU A 156 6.22 -10.51 -0.99
C GLU A 156 5.57 -10.12 -2.33
N ALA A 157 4.50 -9.33 -2.27
CA ALA A 157 3.74 -8.87 -3.42
C ALA A 157 3.34 -7.39 -3.24
N TRP A 158 4.18 -6.49 -3.74
CA TRP A 158 3.95 -5.06 -3.61
C TRP A 158 2.73 -4.56 -4.39
N LYS A 159 2.38 -5.25 -5.48
CA LYS A 159 1.20 -5.00 -6.31
C LYS A 159 0.45 -6.31 -6.57
N PRO A 160 -0.90 -6.30 -6.51
CA PRO A 160 -1.76 -5.18 -6.14
C PRO A 160 -1.69 -4.85 -4.63
N ALA A 161 -1.88 -3.58 -4.29
CA ALA A 161 -2.05 -3.19 -2.91
C ALA A 161 -3.48 -3.57 -2.46
N GLN A 162 -3.63 -3.98 -1.20
CA GLN A 162 -4.94 -4.10 -0.59
C GLN A 162 -5.31 -2.74 0.00
N PHE A 163 -6.52 -2.25 -0.28
CA PHE A 163 -6.98 -0.96 0.22
C PHE A 163 -8.36 -1.12 0.86
N SER A 164 -8.51 -0.57 2.06
CA SER A 164 -9.77 -0.46 2.77
C SER A 164 -9.93 0.95 3.31
N HIS A 165 -11.09 1.57 3.07
CA HIS A 165 -11.43 2.87 3.65
C HIS A 165 -11.36 2.84 5.18
N ALA A 166 -11.65 1.70 5.82
CA ALA A 166 -11.61 1.56 7.28
C ALA A 166 -10.20 1.78 7.88
N SER A 167 -9.14 1.65 7.06
CA SER A 167 -7.76 1.87 7.48
C SER A 167 -7.35 3.36 7.48
N LEU A 168 -8.23 4.26 7.03
CA LEU A 168 -7.94 5.69 6.99
C LEU A 168 -8.27 6.39 8.33
N PRO A 169 -7.56 7.47 8.67
CA PRO A 169 -7.92 8.28 9.84
C PRO A 169 -9.31 8.91 9.66
N LYS A 170 -10.03 9.10 10.77
CA LYS A 170 -11.40 9.66 10.77
C LYS A 170 -11.52 11.00 10.02
N THR A 171 -10.48 11.82 10.08
CA THR A 171 -10.42 13.11 9.36
C THR A 171 -10.44 12.93 7.84
N ALA A 172 -9.68 11.97 7.31
CA ALA A 172 -9.68 11.65 5.88
C ALA A 172 -11.00 11.00 5.45
N LEU A 173 -11.58 10.14 6.29
CA LEU A 173 -12.90 9.54 6.04
C LEU A 173 -14.02 10.57 5.92
N ALA A 174 -13.91 11.70 6.63
CA ALA A 174 -14.89 12.78 6.55
C ALA A 174 -14.70 13.69 5.32
N GLN A 175 -13.57 13.62 4.62
CA GLN A 175 -13.22 14.53 3.52
C GLN A 175 -13.08 13.76 2.20
N CYS A 176 -14.16 13.16 1.71
CA CYS A 176 -14.14 12.33 0.50
C CYS A 176 -13.52 13.06 -0.70
N GLN A 177 -13.73 14.38 -0.80
CA GLN A 177 -13.22 15.22 -1.89
C GLN A 177 -11.69 15.38 -1.88
N SER A 178 -10.99 15.00 -0.80
CA SER A 178 -9.52 15.03 -0.77
C SER A 178 -8.90 14.02 -1.73
N CYS A 179 -9.66 12.97 -2.09
CA CYS A 179 -9.20 11.88 -2.95
C CYS A 179 -10.15 11.58 -4.12
N HIS A 180 -11.47 11.73 -3.93
CA HIS A 180 -12.47 11.46 -4.95
C HIS A 180 -12.99 12.74 -5.58
N GLU A 181 -13.13 12.72 -6.90
CA GLU A 181 -13.77 13.82 -7.61
C GLU A 181 -15.28 13.77 -7.41
N LYS A 182 -15.89 14.95 -7.21
CA LYS A 182 -17.34 15.07 -7.08
C LYS A 182 -18.00 14.79 -8.44
N PRO A 183 -19.01 13.90 -8.53
CA PRO A 183 -19.81 13.74 -9.73
C PRO A 183 -20.44 15.07 -10.17
N GLN A 184 -20.61 15.26 -11.48
CA GLN A 184 -21.09 16.51 -12.08
C GLN A 184 -22.55 16.44 -12.55
N ASP A 185 -23.29 15.41 -12.15
CA ASP A 185 -24.71 15.28 -12.47
C ASP A 185 -25.58 16.33 -11.74
N ARG A 186 -26.86 16.37 -12.11
CA ARG A 186 -27.83 17.36 -11.61
C ARG A 186 -27.98 17.35 -10.08
N MET A 187 -27.76 16.22 -9.42
CA MET A 187 -27.90 16.06 -7.96
C MET A 187 -26.61 16.46 -7.22
N HIS A 188 -25.45 16.00 -7.69
CA HIS A 188 -24.17 16.25 -7.01
C HIS A 188 -23.55 17.62 -7.32
N ARG A 189 -23.79 18.18 -8.51
CA ARG A 189 -23.25 19.49 -8.91
C ARG A 189 -23.57 20.60 -7.90
N PRO A 190 -24.81 20.78 -7.41
CA PRO A 190 -25.12 21.78 -6.39
C PRO A 190 -24.74 21.37 -4.96
N PHE A 191 -24.45 20.08 -4.70
CA PHE A 191 -24.17 19.60 -3.35
C PHE A 191 -22.80 20.07 -2.82
N THR A 192 -22.81 20.63 -1.61
CA THR A 192 -21.63 21.14 -0.89
C THR A 192 -21.39 20.42 0.45
N GLY A 193 -22.28 19.49 0.83
CA GLY A 193 -22.22 18.73 2.07
C GLY A 193 -21.23 17.57 2.04
N ASN A 194 -21.27 16.75 3.10
CA ASN A 194 -20.46 15.55 3.21
C ASN A 194 -21.09 14.38 2.45
N CYS A 195 -20.34 13.72 1.57
CA CYS A 195 -20.83 12.55 0.81
C CYS A 195 -21.31 11.42 1.74
N GLY A 196 -20.71 11.28 2.92
CA GLY A 196 -21.07 10.31 3.96
C GLY A 196 -22.46 10.49 4.57
N SER A 197 -23.15 11.62 4.28
CA SER A 197 -24.56 11.79 4.66
C SER A 197 -25.52 10.92 3.83
N CYS A 198 -25.08 10.48 2.65
CA CYS A 198 -25.86 9.65 1.74
C CYS A 198 -25.15 8.32 1.43
N HIS A 199 -23.84 8.33 1.24
CA HIS A 199 -23.07 7.17 0.80
C HIS A 199 -22.30 6.53 1.95
N SER A 200 -22.10 5.21 1.87
CA SER A 200 -21.21 4.49 2.77
C SER A 200 -19.94 4.06 2.05
N THR A 201 -18.84 3.89 2.79
CA THR A 201 -17.57 3.42 2.22
C THR A 201 -17.53 1.91 1.95
N THR A 202 -18.49 1.16 2.49
CA THR A 202 -18.68 -0.28 2.26
C THR A 202 -19.60 -0.56 1.07
N ALA A 203 -20.63 0.25 0.88
CA ALA A 203 -21.54 0.19 -0.26
C ALA A 203 -21.84 1.63 -0.72
N TRP A 204 -21.22 2.03 -1.84
CA TRP A 204 -21.39 3.37 -2.39
C TRP A 204 -22.76 3.54 -3.06
N GLU A 205 -23.25 2.48 -3.71
CA GLU A 205 -24.56 2.42 -4.35
C GLU A 205 -25.35 1.22 -3.81
N PRO A 206 -26.66 1.38 -3.54
CA PRO A 206 -27.42 2.64 -3.57
C PRO A 206 -27.05 3.55 -2.38
N ALA A 207 -27.36 4.85 -2.51
CA ALA A 207 -27.26 5.77 -1.38
C ALA A 207 -28.24 5.38 -0.27
N THR A 208 -27.81 5.47 0.98
CA THR A 208 -28.55 5.10 2.20
C THR A 208 -29.33 6.26 2.82
N PHE A 209 -29.48 7.39 2.09
CA PHE A 209 -30.19 8.56 2.59
C PHE A 209 -31.67 8.23 2.86
N ASN A 210 -32.07 8.32 4.13
CA ASN A 210 -33.44 8.05 4.55
C ASN A 210 -34.25 9.35 4.63
N HIS A 211 -34.93 9.71 3.53
CA HIS A 211 -35.76 10.91 3.43
C HIS A 211 -36.93 10.93 4.44
N ASN A 212 -37.44 9.75 4.83
CA ASN A 212 -38.59 9.63 5.75
C ASN A 212 -38.31 10.20 7.15
N ARG A 213 -37.04 10.41 7.51
CA ARG A 213 -36.65 11.14 8.73
C ARG A 213 -37.10 12.60 8.70
N TYR A 214 -37.28 13.18 7.53
CA TYR A 214 -37.64 14.58 7.33
C TYR A 214 -39.05 14.72 6.76
N PHE A 215 -39.35 13.98 5.70
CA PHE A 215 -40.65 14.02 5.04
C PHE A 215 -40.87 12.68 4.31
N VAL A 216 -42.07 12.12 4.37
CA VAL A 216 -42.36 10.84 3.72
C VAL A 216 -42.61 11.09 2.23
N LEU A 217 -41.84 10.46 1.36
CA LEU A 217 -42.07 10.49 -0.09
C LEU A 217 -43.11 9.44 -0.46
N ASP A 218 -44.39 9.75 -0.21
CA ASP A 218 -45.52 8.89 -0.55
C ASP A 218 -46.29 9.40 -1.77
N LYS A 219 -46.95 8.48 -2.50
CA LYS A 219 -47.84 8.78 -3.63
C LYS A 219 -47.23 9.81 -4.60
N ASP A 220 -47.84 10.98 -4.72
CA ASP A 220 -47.47 12.05 -5.65
C ASP A 220 -46.19 12.81 -5.23
N HIS A 221 -45.69 12.61 -4.00
CA HIS A 221 -44.45 13.21 -3.52
C HIS A 221 -43.19 12.45 -3.97
N ASN A 222 -43.31 11.24 -4.55
CA ASN A 222 -42.17 10.54 -5.14
C ASN A 222 -41.79 11.15 -6.50
N THR A 223 -41.29 12.38 -6.46
CA THR A 223 -40.93 13.21 -7.61
C THR A 223 -39.44 13.58 -7.58
N ASP A 224 -38.96 14.23 -8.63
CA ASP A 224 -37.59 14.77 -8.67
C ASP A 224 -37.33 15.68 -7.45
N CYS A 225 -36.17 15.53 -6.81
CA CYS A 225 -35.80 16.34 -5.63
C CYS A 225 -35.93 17.86 -5.90
N ALA A 226 -35.63 18.27 -7.13
CA ALA A 226 -35.71 19.68 -7.56
C ALA A 226 -37.13 20.25 -7.60
N THR A 227 -38.16 19.39 -7.60
CA THR A 227 -39.57 19.81 -7.54
C THR A 227 -39.87 20.49 -6.20
N CYS A 228 -39.41 19.90 -5.09
CA CYS A 228 -39.59 20.47 -3.75
C CYS A 228 -38.43 21.38 -3.35
N HIS A 229 -37.19 21.00 -3.67
CA HIS A 229 -35.99 21.73 -3.30
C HIS A 229 -35.66 22.83 -4.32
N THR A 230 -36.36 23.95 -4.19
CA THR A 230 -36.41 25.04 -5.17
C THR A 230 -35.29 26.06 -5.07
N GLY A 231 -34.32 25.87 -4.17
CA GLY A 231 -33.06 26.65 -4.15
C GLY A 231 -32.31 26.66 -5.49
N ASN A 232 -32.73 25.82 -6.43
CA ASN A 232 -32.19 25.65 -7.78
C ASN A 232 -32.99 26.35 -8.92
N LEU A 233 -34.13 26.99 -8.66
CA LEU A 233 -35.04 27.44 -9.73
C LEU A 233 -34.71 28.80 -10.39
N ARG A 234 -33.63 29.49 -10.00
CA ARG A 234 -33.32 30.83 -10.54
C ARG A 234 -31.90 31.06 -11.06
N GLY A 235 -31.09 30.01 -11.23
CA GLY A 235 -29.72 30.17 -11.75
C GLY A 235 -28.79 31.01 -10.85
N ILE A 236 -29.21 31.31 -9.63
CA ILE A 236 -28.39 31.87 -8.56
C ILE A 236 -28.13 30.70 -7.62
N GLY A 237 -26.86 30.31 -7.43
CA GLY A 237 -26.45 29.12 -6.69
C GLY A 237 -26.96 29.07 -5.24
N GLY A 238 -28.20 28.63 -5.04
CA GLY A 238 -28.78 28.26 -3.75
C GLY A 238 -28.46 26.79 -3.44
N THR A 239 -27.38 26.60 -2.72
CA THR A 239 -26.61 25.36 -2.53
C THR A 239 -27.07 24.51 -1.33
N ASP A 240 -28.36 24.56 -0.99
CA ASP A 240 -28.86 23.94 0.23
C ASP A 240 -30.18 23.19 0.01
N PHE A 241 -30.15 21.86 0.11
CA PHE A 241 -31.36 21.03 0.17
C PHE A 241 -32.23 21.34 1.41
N LYS A 242 -31.81 22.22 2.32
CA LYS A 242 -32.68 22.78 3.36
C LYS A 242 -33.70 23.79 2.83
N GLN A 243 -33.51 24.33 1.63
CA GLN A 243 -34.50 25.19 1.00
C GLN A 243 -35.50 24.34 0.21
N TYR A 244 -36.76 24.39 0.62
CA TYR A 244 -37.85 23.68 -0.02
C TYR A 244 -39.13 24.53 -0.04
N THR A 245 -40.08 24.17 -0.89
CA THR A 245 -41.43 24.75 -0.92
C THR A 245 -42.49 23.67 -1.00
N CYS A 246 -43.59 23.89 -0.30
CA CYS A 246 -44.82 23.08 -0.40
C CYS A 246 -45.91 23.81 -1.21
N TYR A 247 -45.64 25.06 -1.60
CA TYR A 247 -46.56 25.93 -2.32
C TYR A 247 -46.52 25.67 -3.83
N GLY A 248 -47.66 25.81 -4.51
CA GLY A 248 -47.74 25.81 -5.98
C GLY A 248 -47.89 24.44 -6.67
N CYS A 249 -47.94 23.33 -5.93
CA CYS A 249 -48.25 22.00 -6.48
C CYS A 249 -49.71 21.59 -6.22
N HIS A 250 -50.17 21.81 -4.98
CA HIS A 250 -51.59 21.76 -4.61
C HIS A 250 -52.07 23.18 -4.27
N GLU A 251 -53.37 23.38 -4.04
CA GLU A 251 -54.00 24.69 -3.76
C GLU A 251 -53.53 25.28 -2.42
N HIS A 252 -52.27 25.65 -2.40
CA HIS A 252 -51.46 26.06 -1.28
C HIS A 252 -50.89 27.42 -1.65
N THR A 253 -51.74 28.45 -1.66
CA THR A 253 -51.21 29.82 -1.63
C THR A 253 -50.76 30.10 -0.20
N PRO A 254 -49.69 30.89 0.01
CA PRO A 254 -49.26 31.26 1.36
C PRO A 254 -50.37 31.94 2.18
N ALA A 255 -51.29 32.64 1.53
CA ALA A 255 -52.43 33.29 2.17
C ALA A 255 -53.47 32.26 2.66
N LYS A 256 -53.84 31.29 1.82
CA LYS A 256 -54.84 30.27 2.17
C LYS A 256 -54.33 29.37 3.30
N ILE A 257 -53.11 28.85 3.18
CA ILE A 257 -52.49 28.03 4.23
C ILE A 257 -52.45 28.76 5.57
N ARG A 258 -52.07 30.05 5.55
CA ARG A 258 -52.05 30.87 6.77
C ARG A 258 -53.43 31.00 7.39
N ALA A 259 -54.47 31.24 6.60
CA ALA A 259 -55.84 31.37 7.10
C ALA A 259 -56.29 30.07 7.80
N GLU A 260 -56.15 28.93 7.14
CA GLU A 260 -56.54 27.62 7.67
C GLU A 260 -55.77 27.27 8.97
N HIS A 261 -54.45 27.51 9.01
CA HIS A 261 -53.67 27.26 10.23
C HIS A 261 -54.08 28.19 11.38
N LEU A 262 -54.45 29.45 11.10
CA LEU A 262 -54.91 30.38 12.12
C LEU A 262 -56.29 30.01 12.67
N GLU A 263 -57.19 29.45 11.84
CA GLU A 263 -58.49 28.91 12.26
C GLU A 263 -58.31 27.74 13.24
N GLU A 264 -57.33 26.87 12.98
CA GLU A 264 -56.94 25.76 13.87
C GLU A 264 -56.04 26.21 15.05
N GLY A 265 -55.79 27.51 15.21
CA GLY A 265 -55.00 28.08 16.31
C GLY A 265 -53.48 27.90 16.19
N ILE A 266 -52.98 27.40 15.06
CA ILE A 266 -51.55 27.17 14.79
C ILE A 266 -50.93 28.47 14.26
N ARG A 267 -50.10 29.12 15.09
CA ARG A 267 -49.47 30.42 14.74
C ARG A 267 -48.03 30.30 14.22
N ASN A 268 -47.34 29.23 14.59
CA ASN A 268 -45.92 29.00 14.26
C ASN A 268 -45.77 27.82 13.29
N PHE A 269 -46.06 28.03 12.00
CA PHE A 269 -46.06 26.97 10.98
C PHE A 269 -45.00 27.18 9.87
N ASN A 270 -44.01 28.06 10.09
CA ASN A 270 -42.99 28.37 9.08
C ASN A 270 -42.09 27.17 8.70
N ASN A 271 -42.02 26.13 9.54
CA ASN A 271 -41.25 24.92 9.27
C ASN A 271 -42.20 23.73 9.09
N CYS A 272 -42.69 23.54 7.86
CA CYS A 272 -43.72 22.55 7.53
C CYS A 272 -43.32 21.13 7.98
N VAL A 273 -42.07 20.73 7.73
CA VAL A 273 -41.58 19.37 8.03
C VAL A 273 -41.48 19.07 9.52
N LYS A 274 -41.47 20.09 10.40
CA LYS A 274 -41.51 19.85 11.85
C LYS A 274 -42.84 19.21 12.27
N CYS A 275 -43.93 19.57 11.59
CA CYS A 275 -45.27 19.09 11.88
C CYS A 275 -45.75 18.01 10.89
N HIS A 276 -45.25 18.01 9.65
CA HIS A 276 -45.62 17.08 8.56
C HIS A 276 -44.52 16.04 8.26
N ARG A 277 -43.96 15.42 9.30
CA ARG A 277 -43.00 14.29 9.20
C ARG A 277 -43.66 12.97 9.57
N ASP A 278 -42.98 11.84 9.35
CA ASP A 278 -43.46 10.54 9.85
C ASP A 278 -43.48 10.56 11.39
N PRO A 279 -44.65 10.40 12.05
CA PRO A 279 -44.74 10.40 13.50
C PRO A 279 -44.05 9.19 14.15
N ARG A 280 -43.67 8.16 13.38
CA ARG A 280 -43.00 6.95 13.87
C ARG A 280 -41.47 7.06 13.90
N VAL A 281 -40.91 8.18 13.40
CA VAL A 281 -39.47 8.40 13.32
C VAL A 281 -39.09 9.57 14.25
N GLU A 282 -38.47 9.25 15.38
CA GLU A 282 -37.96 10.26 16.32
C GLU A 282 -36.85 11.10 15.67
N PRO A 283 -36.86 12.44 15.80
CA PRO A 283 -35.75 13.27 15.36
C PRO A 283 -34.53 13.03 16.26
N GLU A 284 -33.35 12.80 15.67
CA GLU A 284 -32.11 12.92 16.42
C GLU A 284 -31.95 14.39 16.86
N GLY A 285 -31.75 14.60 18.16
CA GLY A 285 -31.82 15.89 18.82
C GLY A 285 -31.02 16.98 18.10
N TYR A 286 -31.72 18.01 17.62
CA TYR A 286 -31.14 19.33 17.58
C TYR A 286 -30.90 19.73 19.03
N GLY A 287 -29.62 19.91 19.41
CA GLY A 287 -29.29 20.54 20.68
C GLY A 287 -30.11 21.81 20.84
N GLU A 288 -30.81 21.91 21.96
CA GLU A 288 -31.45 23.14 22.42
C GLU A 288 -30.38 24.24 22.46
N SER A 289 -30.33 25.07 21.42
CA SER A 289 -29.76 26.41 21.55
C SER A 289 -30.79 27.22 22.33
N GLY A 290 -30.43 27.55 23.56
CA GLY A 290 -31.29 28.18 24.56
C GLY A 290 -32.02 29.42 24.06
N ASP A 291 -33.24 29.55 24.59
CA ASP A 291 -33.96 30.80 24.66
C ASP A 291 -33.16 31.79 25.54
N ASP A 292 -32.80 32.94 24.96
CA ASP A 292 -32.62 34.23 25.63
C ASP A 292 -33.21 35.31 24.69
#